data_AF-D8F788-F1
#
_entry.id   AF-D8F788-F1
#
_cell.length_a   1.000
_cell.length_b   1.000
_cell.length_c   1.000
_cell.angle_alpha   90.00
_cell.angle_beta   90.00
_cell.angle_gamma   90.00
#
_symmetry.space_group_name_H-M   'P 1'
#
loop_
_entity.id
_entity.type
_entity.pdbx_description
1 polymer ?
#
loop_
_entity_poly.entity_id
_entity_poly.type
_entity_poly.pdbx_seq_one_letter_code
_entity_poly.pdbx_strand_id
1 'polypeptide(L)'
;MVSITALQKALTGKLRQLSRNGKPLFVMRNNELAAVIVSPAEYELLKDAERFLEHLEIAEMVDQRLPAHDVSKSISWEHVKAKRGY
;
A
#
# COMPACT_ATOMS: atom_id res chain seq x y z
N MET A 1 -15.14 15.94 -6.59
CA MET A 1 -13.93 16.62 -6.10
C MET A 1 -14.34 17.85 -5.29
N VAL A 2 -13.59 18.22 -4.26
CA VAL A 2 -13.88 19.36 -3.38
C VAL A 2 -12.60 20.15 -3.11
N SER A 3 -12.65 21.49 -3.09
CA SER A 3 -11.50 22.29 -2.68
C SER A 3 -11.26 22.17 -1.18
N ILE A 4 -10.02 22.35 -0.74
CA ILE A 4 -9.67 22.29 0.69
C ILE A 4 -10.47 23.29 1.54
N THR A 5 -10.73 24.49 1.01
CA THR A 5 -11.52 25.52 1.69
C THR A 5 -13.00 25.12 1.80
N ALA A 6 -13.57 24.51 0.75
CA ALA A 6 -14.94 24.01 0.80
C ALA A 6 -15.07 22.80 1.74
N LEU A 7 -14.04 21.95 1.79
CA LEU A 7 -13.97 20.82 2.71
C LEU A 7 -13.95 21.28 4.17
N GLN A 8 -13.14 22.29 4.52
CA GLN A 8 -13.07 22.83 5.88
C GLN A 8 -14.44 23.29 6.39
N LYS A 9 -15.25 23.93 5.53
CA LYS A 9 -16.60 24.42 5.90
C LYS A 9 -17.63 23.30 6.03
N ALA A 10 -17.43 22.15 5.38
CA ALA A 10 -18.44 21.09 5.25
C ALA A 10 -17.94 19.70 5.69
N LEU A 11 -16.85 19.63 6.45
CA LEU A 11 -16.12 18.40 6.76
C LEU A 11 -17.03 17.29 7.27
N THR A 12 -17.76 17.55 8.37
CA THR A 12 -18.65 16.57 9.00
C THR A 12 -19.73 16.07 8.05
N GLY A 13 -20.30 16.95 7.21
CA GLY A 13 -21.30 16.57 6.22
C GLY A 13 -20.73 15.67 5.13
N LYS A 14 -19.52 15.99 4.64
CA LYS A 14 -18.82 15.19 3.64
C LYS A 14 -18.39 13.82 4.17
N LEU A 15 -17.91 13.76 5.42
CA LEU A 15 -17.58 12.48 6.07
C LEU A 15 -18.81 11.60 6.28
N ARG A 16 -19.97 12.17 6.69
CA ARG A 16 -21.23 11.42 6.76
C ARG A 16 -21.68 10.91 5.39
N GLN A 17 -21.53 11.71 4.33
CA GLN A 17 -21.86 11.28 2.97
C GLN A 17 -20.98 10.10 2.54
N LEU A 18 -19.66 10.21 2.72
CA LEU A 18 -18.69 9.15 2.45
C LEU A 18 -19.02 7.87 3.23
N SER A 19 -19.34 7.98 4.52
CA SER A 19 -19.74 6.83 5.34
C SER A 19 -21.03 6.16 4.86
N ARG A 20 -21.95 6.90 4.22
CA ARG A 20 -23.24 6.36 3.74
C ARG A 20 -23.14 5.74 2.35
N ASN A 21 -22.37 6.35 1.44
CA ASN A 21 -22.34 5.95 0.04
C ASN A 21 -21.05 5.21 -0.36
N GLY A 22 -20.06 5.15 0.53
CA GLY A 22 -18.76 4.53 0.29
C GLY A 22 -17.90 5.23 -0.75
N LYS A 23 -18.34 6.37 -1.32
CA LYS A 23 -17.66 7.01 -2.44
C LYS A 23 -16.45 7.82 -1.95
N PRO A 24 -15.27 7.64 -2.55
CA PRO A 24 -14.08 8.43 -2.22
C PRO A 24 -14.31 9.93 -2.40
N LEU A 25 -13.72 10.72 -1.51
CA LEU A 25 -13.71 12.17 -1.59
C LEU A 25 -12.33 12.66 -2.02
N PHE A 26 -12.27 13.15 -3.25
CA PHE A 26 -11.08 13.76 -3.83
C PHE A 26 -10.96 15.22 -3.40
N VAL A 27 -9.85 15.58 -2.76
CA VAL A 27 -9.57 16.90 -2.19
C VAL A 27 -8.54 17.62 -3.05
N MET A 28 -8.91 18.83 -3.47
CA MET A 28 -8.10 19.68 -4.36
C MET A 28 -7.46 20.83 -3.57
N ARG A 29 -6.20 21.14 -3.86
CA ARG A 29 -5.50 22.36 -3.40
C ARG A 29 -4.85 23.01 -4.62
N ASN A 30 -5.07 24.31 -4.81
CA ASN A 30 -4.53 25.04 -5.98
C ASN A 30 -4.87 24.37 -7.33
N ASN A 31 -6.07 23.78 -7.45
CA ASN A 31 -6.53 23.03 -8.61
C ASN A 31 -5.78 21.72 -8.91
N GLU A 32 -4.94 21.25 -7.98
CA GLU A 32 -4.27 19.95 -8.04
C GLU A 32 -4.86 18.98 -7.01
N LEU A 33 -4.86 17.68 -7.34
CA LEU A 33 -5.30 16.64 -6.39
C LEU A 33 -4.27 16.54 -5.26
N ALA A 34 -4.70 16.87 -4.04
CA ALA A 34 -3.82 16.90 -2.88
C ALA A 34 -4.02 15.67 -1.96
N ALA A 35 -5.25 15.15 -1.89
CA ALA A 35 -5.57 13.99 -1.07
C ALA A 35 -6.84 13.28 -1.56
N VAL A 36 -6.99 12.01 -1.17
CA VAL A 36 -8.22 11.25 -1.32
C VAL A 36 -8.62 10.72 0.06
N ILE A 37 -9.85 10.99 0.48
CA ILE A 37 -10.41 10.42 1.71
C ILE A 37 -11.31 9.26 1.31
N VAL A 38 -11.08 8.09 1.90
CA VAL A 38 -11.85 6.87 1.68
C VAL A 38 -12.45 6.37 3.00
N SER A 39 -13.34 5.38 2.92
CA SER A 39 -13.83 4.71 4.12
C SER A 39 -12.73 3.82 4.71
N PRO A 40 -12.78 3.50 6.02
CA PRO A 40 -11.83 2.54 6.60
C PRO A 40 -11.85 1.18 5.91
N ALA A 41 -13.03 0.69 5.53
CA ALA A 41 -13.16 -0.60 4.83
C ALA A 41 -12.49 -0.58 3.44
N GLU A 42 -12.65 0.51 2.70
CA GLU A 42 -11.99 0.70 1.41
C GLU A 42 -10.46 0.80 1.58
N TYR A 43 -9.99 1.49 2.61
CA TYR A 43 -8.56 1.58 2.91
C TYR A 43 -7.95 0.21 3.19
N GLU A 44 -8.57 -0.60 4.04
CA GLU A 44 -8.07 -1.95 4.33
C GLU A 44 -8.12 -2.87 3.10
N LEU A 45 -9.16 -2.78 2.28
CA LEU A 45 -9.24 -3.51 1.01
C LEU A 45 -8.07 -3.17 0.08
N LEU A 46 -7.76 -1.89 -0.09
CA LEU A 46 -6.64 -1.44 -0.91
C LEU A 46 -5.29 -1.92 -0.36
N LYS A 47 -5.15 -1.95 0.97
CA LYS A 47 -3.95 -2.42 1.65
C LYS A 47 -3.75 -3.93 1.51
N ASP A 48 -4.82 -4.70 1.58
CA ASP A 48 -4.78 -6.14 1.34
C ASP A 48 -4.43 -6.43 -0.13
N ALA A 49 -4.97 -5.66 -1.07
CA ALA A 49 -4.62 -5.77 -2.48
C ALA A 49 -3.13 -5.42 -2.74
N GLU A 50 -2.60 -4.37 -2.12
CA GLU A 50 -1.17 -4.02 -2.17
C GLU A 50 -0.30 -5.17 -1.65
N ARG A 51 -0.64 -5.73 -0.49
CA ARG A 51 0.08 -6.89 0.07
C ARG A 51 0.05 -8.09 -0.86
N PHE A 52 -1.09 -8.36 -1.50
CA PHE A 52 -1.18 -9.45 -2.46
C PHE A 52 -0.27 -9.23 -3.68
N LEU A 53 -0.22 -8.00 -4.20
CA LEU A 53 0.69 -7.65 -5.30
C LEU A 53 2.16 -7.83 -4.90
N GLU A 54 2.55 -7.42 -3.69
CA GLU A 54 3.91 -7.63 -3.17
C GLU A 54 4.28 -9.13 -3.16
N HIS A 55 3.35 -10.01 -2.77
CA HIS A 55 3.59 -11.46 -2.78
C HIS A 55 3.78 -12.00 -4.21
N LEU A 56 3.05 -11.46 -5.19
CA LEU A 56 3.23 -11.83 -6.59
C LEU A 56 4.59 -11.38 -7.14
N GLU A 57 5.02 -10.16 -6.79
CA GLU A 57 6.36 -9.66 -7.15
C GLU A 57 7.46 -10.53 -6.55
N ILE A 58 7.33 -10.92 -5.28
CA ILE A 58 8.26 -11.84 -4.63
C ILE A 58 8.28 -13.20 -5.35
N ALA A 59 7.11 -13.76 -5.68
CA ALA A 59 7.01 -15.02 -6.39
C ALA A 59 7.70 -14.95 -7.75
N GLU A 60 7.47 -13.89 -8.53
CA GLU A 60 8.15 -13.66 -9.80
C GLU A 60 9.67 -13.54 -9.61
N MET A 61 10.14 -12.79 -8.61
CA MET A 61 11.57 -12.70 -8.30
C MET A 61 12.19 -14.06 -7.96
N VAL A 62 11.46 -14.92 -7.24
CA VAL A 62 11.91 -16.28 -6.94
C VAL A 62 11.97 -17.10 -8.22
N ASP A 63 10.92 -17.09 -9.03
CA ASP A 63 10.86 -17.82 -10.30
C ASP A 63 11.97 -17.41 -11.28
N GLN A 64 12.34 -16.12 -11.31
CA GLN A 64 13.45 -15.64 -12.14
C GLN A 64 14.82 -16.11 -11.62
N ARG A 65 14.99 -16.25 -10.30
CA ARG A 65 16.29 -16.58 -9.68
C ARG A 65 16.53 -18.08 -9.53
N LEU A 66 15.48 -18.86 -9.31
CA LEU A 66 15.56 -20.28 -9.02
C LEU A 66 16.23 -21.11 -10.13
N PRO A 67 16.00 -20.84 -11.44
CA PRO A 67 16.66 -21.59 -12.51
C PRO A 67 18.18 -21.43 -12.53
N ALA A 68 18.69 -20.29 -12.09
CA ALA A 68 20.12 -20.01 -11.99
C ALA A 68 20.72 -20.36 -10.61
N HIS A 69 19.92 -20.97 -9.73
CA HIS A 69 20.35 -21.31 -8.38
C HIS A 69 21.30 -22.51 -8.38
N ASP A 70 22.51 -22.28 -7.87
CA ASP A 70 23.54 -23.31 -7.70
C ASP A 70 23.64 -23.67 -6.21
N VAL A 71 23.10 -24.83 -5.85
CA VAL A 71 23.04 -25.30 -4.46
C VAL A 71 24.44 -25.41 -3.85
N SER A 72 25.48 -25.70 -4.66
CA SER A 72 26.87 -25.81 -4.18
C SER A 72 27.46 -24.48 -3.68
N LYS A 73 26.85 -23.35 -4.07
CA LYS A 73 27.22 -22.00 -3.63
C LYS A 73 26.38 -21.51 -2.44
N SER A 74 25.55 -22.38 -1.86
CA SER A 74 24.74 -22.02 -0.70
C SER A 74 25.62 -21.81 0.53
N ILE A 75 25.36 -20.72 1.27
CA ILE A 75 25.99 -20.46 2.56
C ILE A 75 25.12 -21.00 3.70
N SER A 76 25.74 -21.62 4.70
CA SER A 76 25.00 -22.15 5.86
C SER A 76 24.44 -21.03 6.73
N TRP A 77 23.36 -21.33 7.44
CA TRP A 77 22.71 -20.37 8.35
C TRP A 77 23.64 -19.94 9.49
N GLU A 78 24.48 -20.85 9.97
CA GLU A 78 25.51 -20.63 10.98
C GLU A 78 26.52 -19.58 10.51
N HIS A 79 26.95 -19.66 9.24
CA HIS A 79 27.87 -18.67 8.65
C HIS A 79 27.24 -17.28 8.55
N VAL A 80 25.95 -17.20 8.21
CA VAL A 80 25.21 -15.93 8.14
C VAL A 80 25.08 -15.28 9.51
N LYS A 81 24.74 -16.05 10.55
CA LYS A 81 24.63 -15.56 11.94
C LYS A 81 25.95 -15.00 12.45
N ALA A 82 27.03 -15.77 12.30
CA ALA A 82 28.37 -15.36 12.74
C ALA A 82 28.82 -14.05 12.06
N LYS A 83 28.53 -13.86 10.77
CA LYS A 83 28.86 -12.62 10.02
C LYS A 83 28.08 -11.40 10.50
N ARG A 84 26.88 -11.58 11.07
CA ARG A 84 26.01 -10.49 11.55
C ARG A 84 26.04 -10.28 13.07
N GLY A 85 26.90 -11.00 13.79
CA GLY A 85 27.09 -10.82 15.23
C GLY A 85 25.99 -11.41 16.11
N TYR A 86 25.30 -12.46 15.62
CA TYR A 86 24.34 -13.26 16.38
C TYR A 86 24.97 -14.57 16.88
#